data_AF-A0A395M8R9-F1
#
_entry.id   AF-A0A395M8R9-F1
#
_cell.length_a   1.000
_cell.length_b   1.000
_cell.length_c   1.000
_cell.angle_alpha   90.00
_cell.angle_beta   90.00
_cell.angle_gamma   90.00
#
_symmetry.space_group_name_H-M   'P 1'
#
loop_
_entity.id
_entity.type
_entity.pdbx_description
1 polymer ?
#
loop_
_entity_poly.entity_id
_entity_poly.type
_entity_poly.pdbx_seq_one_letter_code
_entity_poly.pdbx_strand_id
1 'polypeptide(L)'
;TRPEAEAHEIVRRIRAGTDAETMAHQLSTADLLLQVQLEPETRYRYQFLYSALMPSYLQTPTNPFLHSLIYEWNEKDEAGKISVPPLSESERKNKAQYLRPIHAASIVDPRMDEIVPSKWTSVNADDDLMRTLIQFWNPNSLGYKFLAEAKRLWAVEESRERSLTTLQAALIMNTIVNMFGIDKLASAYLVQAIDIAHELGLFEPTTYIMHKKLRHSYDLTAWSLFHWQCTLSFQFQTAPLLRTPPQSPLPDPDLNPDWYSEIWLKYPSTSVLVPMQYRYTFKARVEFSLVLNAAMLQDYTSESDIQVVRSGAGRIIETVEKLEAWYRTLPGPLLPSNIVFPSQLKLHLHYCYVLVQLYELLASYGNNGSPPPLLDQDELQKSLAKYRAYFETILRIHYLRHSFEYGNMMLTRFLAMLAFLALTKLDFLMA
;
A
#
# COMPACT_ATOMS: atom_id res chain seq x y z
N THR A 1 26.37 12.25 45.98
CA THR A 1 26.81 13.60 46.38
C THR A 1 26.80 14.48 45.16
N ARG A 2 26.15 15.66 45.21
CA ARG A 2 25.96 16.53 44.03
C ARG A 2 27.21 17.39 43.76
N PRO A 3 27.43 17.85 42.51
CA PRO A 3 28.53 18.75 42.17
C PRO A 3 28.49 20.04 42.99
N GLU A 4 29.67 20.56 43.36
CA GLU A 4 29.82 21.72 44.24
C GLU A 4 29.11 22.97 43.71
N ALA A 5 29.09 23.18 42.39
CA ALA A 5 28.40 24.28 41.74
C ALA A 5 26.86 24.23 41.94
N GLU A 6 26.26 23.04 41.94
CA GLU A 6 24.82 22.87 42.19
C GLU A 6 24.48 23.14 43.66
N ALA A 7 25.32 22.68 44.59
CA ALA A 7 25.13 22.95 46.01
C ALA A 7 25.14 24.45 46.32
N HIS A 8 26.06 25.20 45.68
CA HIS A 8 26.14 26.66 45.83
C HIS A 8 24.89 27.36 45.29
N GLU A 9 24.36 26.94 44.14
CA GLU A 9 23.15 27.51 43.56
C GLU A 9 21.89 27.22 44.40
N ILE A 10 21.80 26.02 44.98
CA ILE A 10 20.71 25.66 45.90
C ILE A 10 20.75 26.55 47.14
N VAL A 11 21.92 26.71 47.77
CA VAL A 11 22.10 27.58 48.94
C VAL A 11 21.79 29.05 48.61
N ARG A 12 22.18 29.52 47.41
CA ARG A 12 21.87 30.88 46.95
C ARG A 12 20.37 31.13 46.86
N ARG A 13 19.60 30.17 46.32
CA ARG A 13 18.14 30.29 46.15
C ARG A 13 17.38 30.23 47.48
N ILE A 14 17.83 29.39 48.42
CA ILE A 14 17.29 29.37 49.78
C ILE A 14 17.53 30.72 50.47
N ARG A 15 18.75 31.28 50.35
CA ARG A 15 19.07 32.61 50.91
C ARG A 15 18.29 33.75 50.25
N ALA A 16 17.87 33.58 49.00
CA ALA A 16 17.03 34.54 48.29
C ALA A 16 15.53 34.46 48.68
N GLY A 17 15.17 33.63 49.67
CA GLY A 17 13.80 33.52 50.19
C GLY A 17 12.96 32.44 49.51
N THR A 18 13.58 31.54 48.73
CA THR A 18 12.87 30.38 48.19
C THR A 18 12.64 29.36 49.31
N ASP A 19 11.40 28.91 49.46
CA ASP A 19 11.02 27.91 50.45
C ASP A 19 11.80 26.59 50.25
N ALA A 20 12.39 26.11 51.35
CA ALA A 20 13.28 24.95 51.33
C ALA A 20 12.53 23.65 51.04
N GLU A 21 11.27 23.55 51.45
CA GLU A 21 10.42 22.37 51.22
C GLU A 21 10.02 22.26 49.74
N THR A 22 9.70 23.39 49.12
CA THR A 22 9.47 23.49 47.67
C THR A 22 10.71 23.13 46.86
N MET A 23 11.91 23.56 47.28
CA MET A 23 13.17 23.17 46.64
C MET A 23 13.48 21.68 46.80
N ALA A 24 13.26 21.12 47.99
CA ALA A 24 13.44 19.68 48.23
C ALA A 24 12.48 18.85 47.38
N HIS A 25 11.22 19.27 47.26
CA HIS A 25 10.24 18.64 46.38
C HIS A 25 10.71 18.71 44.92
N GLN A 26 11.09 19.88 44.42
CA GLN A 26 11.60 20.03 43.05
C GLN A 26 12.84 19.16 42.77
N LEU A 27 13.78 19.08 43.71
CA LEU A 27 14.97 18.25 43.58
C LEU A 27 14.69 16.75 43.67
N SER A 28 13.59 16.36 44.34
CA SER A 28 13.12 14.96 44.43
C SER A 28 12.28 14.52 43.24
N THR A 29 11.53 15.44 42.61
CA THR A 29 10.65 15.14 41.47
C THR A 29 11.27 15.42 40.10
N ALA A 30 12.29 16.28 40.04
CA ALA A 30 12.97 16.65 38.79
C ALA A 30 14.41 16.10 38.76
N ASP A 31 14.58 14.84 39.15
CA ASP A 31 15.82 14.13 38.81
C ASP A 31 15.79 13.79 37.32
N LEU A 32 16.37 14.69 36.52
CA LEU A 32 16.48 14.57 35.06
C LEU A 32 17.10 13.24 34.61
N LEU A 33 17.95 12.61 35.44
CA LEU A 33 18.51 11.28 35.14
C LEU A 33 17.48 10.15 35.29
N LEU A 34 16.53 10.27 36.22
CA LEU A 34 15.47 9.28 36.44
C LEU A 34 14.34 9.44 35.41
N GLN A 35 14.07 10.66 34.95
CA GLN A 35 13.19 10.93 33.80
C GLN A 35 13.77 10.47 32.46
N VAL A 36 15.10 10.47 32.31
CA VAL A 36 15.79 9.91 31.12
C VAL A 36 15.90 8.37 31.20
N GLN A 37 15.77 7.78 32.40
CA GLN A 37 15.72 6.32 32.60
C GLN A 37 14.31 5.72 32.58
N LEU A 38 13.26 6.54 32.64
CA LEU A 38 11.91 6.08 32.33
C LEU A 38 11.87 5.77 30.84
N GLU A 39 11.70 4.49 30.48
CA GLU A 39 11.28 4.13 29.13
C GLU A 39 10.04 4.98 28.82
N PRO A 40 10.08 5.87 27.81
CA PRO A 40 8.91 6.63 27.42
C PRO A 40 7.76 5.66 27.22
N GLU A 41 6.56 5.97 27.72
CA GLU A 41 5.43 5.08 27.57
C GLU A 41 5.12 4.93 26.06
N THR A 42 5.70 3.91 25.42
CA THR A 42 5.64 3.68 23.96
C THR A 42 4.26 3.22 23.49
N ARG A 43 3.27 3.22 24.39
CA ARG A 43 1.88 2.92 24.08
C ARG A 43 1.25 4.17 23.48
N TYR A 44 1.55 4.44 22.21
CA TYR A 44 0.66 5.28 21.41
C TYR A 44 -0.75 4.67 21.49
N ARG A 45 -1.68 5.38 22.14
CA ARG A 45 -3.10 5.05 22.11
C ARG A 45 -3.65 5.63 20.81
N TYR A 46 -3.81 4.77 19.81
CA TYR A 46 -4.47 5.15 18.56
C TYR A 46 -5.98 5.08 18.78
N GLN A 47 -6.63 6.24 18.81
CA GLN A 47 -8.08 6.33 18.81
C GLN A 47 -8.55 6.48 17.37
N PHE A 48 -9.22 5.46 16.84
CA PHE A 48 -9.74 5.50 15.48
C PHE A 48 -11.21 5.95 15.48
N LEU A 49 -11.69 6.56 14.39
CA LEU A 49 -13.11 6.93 14.30
C LEU A 49 -13.98 5.68 14.19
N TYR A 50 -15.08 5.69 14.94
CA TYR A 50 -16.12 4.66 14.95
C TYR A 50 -16.86 4.58 13.60
N SER A 51 -17.36 3.39 13.26
CA SER A 51 -18.25 3.17 12.12
C SER A 51 -19.46 4.11 12.16
N ALA A 52 -20.02 4.36 13.35
CA ALA A 52 -21.15 5.27 13.59
C ALA A 52 -20.85 6.75 13.26
N LEU A 53 -19.57 7.14 13.22
CA LEU A 53 -19.15 8.50 12.82
C LEU A 53 -18.92 8.64 11.31
N MET A 54 -19.09 7.56 10.53
CA MET A 54 -19.11 7.67 9.07
C MET A 54 -20.32 8.50 8.62
N PRO A 55 -20.24 9.21 7.49
CA PRO A 55 -21.41 9.87 6.92
C PRO A 55 -22.55 8.88 6.70
N SER A 56 -23.78 9.27 7.06
CA SER A 56 -24.97 8.42 7.00
C SER A 56 -25.21 7.81 5.61
N TYR A 57 -24.89 8.52 4.54
CA TYR A 57 -25.02 8.01 3.17
C TYR A 57 -24.05 6.87 2.82
N LEU A 58 -22.95 6.70 3.58
CA LEU A 58 -22.04 5.56 3.45
C LEU A 58 -22.47 4.38 4.34
N GLN A 59 -23.29 4.64 5.37
CA GLN A 59 -23.81 3.66 6.34
C GLN A 59 -24.93 2.80 5.75
N THR A 60 -24.69 2.20 4.58
CA THR A 60 -25.64 1.28 3.97
C THR A 60 -25.41 -0.15 4.45
N PRO A 61 -26.46 -0.97 4.67
CA PRO A 61 -26.31 -2.39 5.03
C PRO A 61 -25.56 -3.21 3.96
N THR A 62 -25.51 -2.70 2.74
CA THR A 62 -24.84 -3.32 1.60
C THR A 62 -23.35 -3.00 1.54
N ASN A 63 -22.80 -2.17 2.42
CA ASN A 63 -21.38 -1.80 2.43
C ASN A 63 -20.56 -2.74 3.32
N PRO A 64 -19.86 -3.75 2.75
CA PRO A 64 -19.22 -4.79 3.54
C PRO A 64 -18.01 -4.25 4.34
N PHE A 65 -17.46 -3.10 3.97
CA PHE A 65 -16.28 -2.51 4.61
C PHE A 65 -16.60 -1.88 5.98
N LEU A 66 -17.86 -1.59 6.27
CA LEU A 66 -18.29 -1.10 7.59
C LEU A 66 -18.33 -2.20 8.65
N HIS A 67 -18.39 -3.46 8.23
CA HIS A 67 -18.38 -4.65 9.09
C HIS A 67 -16.98 -5.26 9.21
N SER A 68 -15.94 -4.50 8.88
CA SER A 68 -14.55 -4.93 9.04
C SER A 68 -14.17 -5.02 10.52
N LEU A 69 -13.28 -5.98 10.85
CA LEU A 69 -12.64 -6.12 12.17
C LEU A 69 -11.90 -4.85 12.62
N ILE A 70 -11.56 -3.97 11.67
CA ILE A 70 -11.07 -2.61 11.92
C ILE A 70 -12.05 -1.82 12.82
N TYR A 71 -13.37 -1.97 12.66
CA TYR A 71 -14.34 -1.23 13.47
C TYR A 71 -14.75 -2.00 14.74
N GLU A 72 -14.98 -3.32 14.63
CA GLU A 72 -15.52 -4.14 15.72
C GLU A 72 -14.65 -4.08 16.99
N TRP A 73 -13.33 -3.96 16.83
CA TRP A 73 -12.42 -3.97 17.98
C TRP A 73 -12.14 -2.59 18.57
N ASN A 74 -12.55 -1.52 17.89
CA ASN A 74 -12.54 -0.18 18.45
C ASN A 74 -13.70 -0.01 19.46
N GLU A 75 -14.85 -0.64 19.18
CA GLU A 75 -16.05 -0.62 20.06
C GLU A 75 -15.84 -1.35 21.39
N LYS A 76 -15.01 -2.40 21.41
CA LYS A 76 -14.77 -3.23 22.60
C LYS A 76 -13.71 -2.64 23.56
N ASP A 77 -12.83 -1.75 23.11
CA ASP A 77 -11.75 -1.19 23.94
C ASP A 77 -12.19 0.07 24.72
N GLU A 78 -13.21 0.83 24.30
CA GLU A 78 -13.71 1.98 25.08
C GLU A 78 -14.76 1.64 26.14
N ALA A 79 -15.46 0.52 26.00
CA ALA A 79 -16.28 -0.02 27.07
C ALA A 79 -15.38 -0.70 28.11
N GLY A 80 -14.69 0.09 28.95
CA GLY A 80 -14.00 -0.37 30.17
C GLY A 80 -14.91 -1.04 31.21
N LYS A 81 -16.09 -1.50 30.80
CA LYS A 81 -17.14 -2.18 31.55
C LYS A 81 -17.80 -3.19 30.62
N ILE A 82 -17.21 -4.36 30.46
CA ILE A 82 -17.85 -5.68 30.28
C ILE A 82 -16.70 -6.70 30.33
N SER A 83 -16.85 -7.76 31.13
CA SER A 83 -15.89 -8.86 31.14
C SER A 83 -15.76 -9.44 29.73
N VAL A 84 -14.65 -9.17 29.07
CA VAL A 84 -14.35 -9.72 27.75
C VAL A 84 -14.34 -11.25 27.86
N PRO A 85 -15.16 -11.99 27.09
CA PRO A 85 -15.03 -13.45 27.04
C PRO A 85 -13.60 -13.82 26.63
N PRO A 86 -13.04 -14.94 27.11
CA PRO A 86 -11.67 -15.31 26.77
C PRO A 86 -11.57 -15.51 25.25
N LEU A 87 -10.93 -14.54 24.58
CA LEU A 87 -10.60 -14.59 23.16
C LEU A 87 -9.87 -15.91 22.86
N SER A 88 -10.21 -16.54 21.73
CA SER A 88 -9.48 -17.69 21.21
C SER A 88 -8.01 -17.34 20.97
N GLU A 89 -7.13 -18.33 20.97
CA GLU A 89 -5.69 -18.11 20.84
C GLU A 89 -5.31 -17.43 19.50
N SER A 90 -6.10 -17.68 18.44
CA SER A 90 -5.97 -17.03 17.13
C SER A 90 -6.35 -15.54 17.15
N GLU A 91 -7.44 -15.20 17.85
CA GLU A 91 -7.92 -13.81 17.98
C GLU A 91 -6.95 -12.95 18.82
N ARG A 92 -6.28 -13.53 19.82
CA ARG A 92 -5.22 -12.83 20.57
C ARG A 92 -3.96 -12.61 19.74
N LYS A 93 -3.56 -13.60 18.94
CA LYS A 93 -2.34 -13.53 18.10
C LYS A 93 -2.44 -12.41 17.06
N ASN A 94 -3.61 -12.22 16.48
CA ASN A 94 -3.84 -11.18 15.48
C ASN A 94 -4.43 -9.90 16.10
N LYS A 95 -4.50 -9.75 17.44
CA LYS A 95 -5.16 -8.58 18.04
C LYS A 95 -4.48 -7.26 17.64
N ALA A 96 -3.16 -7.29 17.65
CA ALA A 96 -2.32 -6.12 17.52
C ALA A 96 -2.48 -5.37 16.20
N GLN A 97 -2.70 -6.08 15.08
CA GLN A 97 -2.78 -5.47 13.75
C GLN A 97 -4.02 -4.61 13.56
N TYR A 98 -5.13 -4.97 14.20
CA TYR A 98 -6.36 -4.19 14.13
C TYR A 98 -6.35 -3.05 15.15
N LEU A 99 -5.60 -3.14 16.24
CA LEU A 99 -5.52 -2.06 17.25
C LEU A 99 -4.52 -0.95 16.91
N ARG A 100 -3.59 -1.17 15.97
CA ARG A 100 -2.48 -0.25 15.70
C ARG A 100 -2.20 -0.12 14.20
N PRO A 101 -1.80 1.08 13.74
CA PRO A 101 -1.44 1.30 12.36
C PRO A 101 -0.18 0.51 11.99
N ILE A 102 0.00 0.16 10.72
CA ILE A 102 1.18 -0.58 10.27
C ILE A 102 2.49 0.16 10.58
N HIS A 103 2.50 1.49 10.56
CA HIS A 103 3.69 2.28 10.84
C HIS A 103 4.13 2.23 12.31
N ALA A 104 3.27 1.73 13.21
CA ALA A 104 3.69 1.43 14.57
C ALA A 104 4.55 0.16 14.64
N ALA A 105 4.48 -0.72 13.63
CA ALA A 105 5.22 -1.97 13.60
C ALA A 105 6.58 -1.82 12.89
N SER A 106 7.56 -2.60 13.35
CA SER A 106 8.82 -2.79 12.63
C SER A 106 8.75 -4.03 11.75
N ILE A 107 9.32 -3.96 10.54
CA ILE A 107 9.54 -5.13 9.70
C ILE A 107 10.66 -5.97 10.30
N VAL A 108 10.45 -7.29 10.41
CA VAL A 108 11.48 -8.24 10.84
C VAL A 108 11.97 -9.00 9.61
N ASP A 109 13.17 -8.69 9.15
CA ASP A 109 13.85 -9.42 8.07
C ASP A 109 15.32 -9.63 8.45
N PRO A 110 15.76 -10.87 8.72
CA PRO A 110 17.14 -11.18 9.08
C PRO A 110 18.18 -10.70 8.05
N ARG A 111 17.80 -10.56 6.78
CA ARG A 111 18.71 -10.07 5.73
C ARG A 111 18.99 -8.57 5.88
N MET A 112 18.09 -7.81 6.49
CA MET A 112 18.31 -6.37 6.72
C MET A 112 19.49 -6.14 7.67
N ASP A 113 19.72 -7.07 8.60
CA ASP A 113 20.86 -7.03 9.53
C ASP A 113 22.20 -7.29 8.82
N GLU A 114 22.17 -8.00 7.68
CA GLU A 114 23.36 -8.32 6.88
C GLU A 114 23.75 -7.19 5.92
N ILE A 115 22.85 -6.25 5.61
CA ILE A 115 23.12 -5.16 4.67
C ILE A 115 24.09 -4.16 5.30
N VAL A 116 25.13 -3.78 4.57
CA VAL A 116 26.12 -2.78 4.99
C VAL A 116 26.08 -1.58 4.02
N PRO A 117 25.12 -0.64 4.16
CA PRO A 117 24.93 0.52 3.28
C PRO A 117 26.22 1.20 2.81
N SER A 118 27.15 1.47 3.73
CA SER A 118 28.44 2.15 3.52
C SER A 118 29.34 1.51 2.46
N LYS A 119 29.17 0.21 2.16
CA LYS A 119 29.95 -0.49 1.13
C LYS A 119 29.53 -0.19 -0.31
N TRP A 120 28.32 0.32 -0.52
CA TRP A 120 27.73 0.50 -1.85
C TRP A 120 27.17 1.89 -2.09
N THR A 121 27.28 2.79 -1.09
CA THR A 121 26.93 4.21 -1.23
C THR A 121 27.83 5.10 -0.38
N SER A 122 28.10 6.32 -0.85
CA SER A 122 28.88 7.34 -0.13
C SER A 122 28.01 8.28 0.71
N VAL A 123 26.70 8.02 0.81
CA VAL A 123 25.72 8.95 1.37
C VAL A 123 25.84 9.12 2.90
N ASN A 124 26.15 8.05 3.63
CA ASN A 124 26.51 8.07 5.07
C ASN A 124 27.27 6.77 5.40
N ALA A 125 28.22 6.85 6.33
CA ALA A 125 29.03 5.70 6.76
C ALA A 125 28.45 4.95 7.97
N ASP A 126 27.45 5.52 8.66
CA ASP A 126 26.78 4.88 9.79
C ASP A 126 25.72 3.88 9.29
N ASP A 127 26.09 2.60 9.23
CA ASP A 127 25.24 1.53 8.71
C ASP A 127 23.99 1.28 9.57
N ASP A 128 24.06 1.47 10.89
CA ASP A 128 22.93 1.26 11.80
C ASP A 128 21.90 2.38 11.68
N LEU A 129 22.39 3.62 11.61
CA LEU A 129 21.56 4.76 11.30
C LEU A 129 20.97 4.60 9.89
N MET A 130 21.74 4.16 8.90
CA MET A 130 21.25 3.98 7.53
C MET A 130 20.18 2.89 7.42
N ARG A 131 20.29 1.78 8.16
CA ARG A 131 19.23 0.76 8.27
C ARG A 131 17.96 1.33 8.91
N THR A 132 18.12 2.16 9.93
CA THR A 132 17.00 2.83 10.63
C THR A 132 16.35 3.93 9.78
N LEU A 133 17.13 4.62 8.95
CA LEU A 133 16.76 5.82 8.20
C LEU A 133 16.30 5.59 6.74
N ILE A 134 16.13 4.33 6.30
CA ILE A 134 15.43 4.01 5.04
C ILE A 134 13.97 4.55 5.03
N GLN A 135 13.50 5.04 6.17
CA GLN A 135 12.23 5.72 6.33
C GLN A 135 12.42 7.25 6.35
N PHE A 136 11.76 7.93 5.40
CA PHE A 136 11.39 9.37 5.38
C PHE A 136 12.10 10.36 4.43
N TRP A 137 11.33 11.39 4.08
CA TRP A 137 11.37 12.21 2.87
C TRP A 137 11.58 13.71 3.19
N ASN A 138 12.57 14.37 2.57
CA ASN A 138 12.93 15.81 2.62
C ASN A 138 13.89 16.07 1.42
N PRO A 139 13.93 17.23 0.74
CA PRO A 139 14.94 17.50 -0.29
C PRO A 139 16.41 17.52 0.22
N ASN A 140 16.64 17.70 1.53
CA ASN A 140 17.92 17.38 2.20
C ASN A 140 17.97 15.93 2.74
N SER A 141 16.91 15.14 2.52
CA SER A 141 16.85 13.75 2.97
C SER A 141 17.84 12.89 2.21
N LEU A 142 18.24 11.85 2.94
CA LEU A 142 19.02 10.77 2.40
C LEU A 142 18.30 10.08 1.23
N GLY A 143 16.96 10.00 1.21
CA GLY A 143 16.21 9.42 0.09
C GLY A 143 16.48 10.09 -1.26
N TYR A 144 16.55 11.42 -1.30
CA TYR A 144 16.93 12.14 -2.52
C TYR A 144 18.39 11.89 -2.90
N LYS A 145 19.30 11.90 -1.91
CA LYS A 145 20.75 11.64 -2.12
C LYS A 145 21.01 10.22 -2.62
N PHE A 146 20.31 9.22 -2.08
CA PHE A 146 20.36 7.84 -2.56
C PHE A 146 19.81 7.70 -3.95
N LEU A 147 18.70 8.36 -4.28
CA LEU A 147 18.18 8.34 -5.65
C LEU A 147 19.18 8.98 -6.61
N ALA A 148 19.82 10.08 -6.25
CA ALA A 148 20.85 10.71 -7.05
C ALA A 148 22.05 9.77 -7.27
N GLU A 149 22.53 9.11 -6.22
CA GLU A 149 23.62 8.15 -6.32
C GLU A 149 23.23 6.89 -7.11
N ALA A 150 22.00 6.38 -6.93
CA ALA A 150 21.46 5.28 -7.71
C ALA A 150 21.39 5.63 -9.21
N LYS A 151 20.99 6.87 -9.56
CA LYS A 151 21.03 7.35 -10.95
C LYS A 151 22.46 7.41 -11.49
N ARG A 152 23.42 7.87 -10.69
CA ARG A 152 24.83 7.93 -11.08
C ARG A 152 25.40 6.52 -11.34
N LEU A 153 25.09 5.56 -10.47
CA LEU A 153 25.49 4.16 -10.62
C LEU A 153 24.79 3.50 -11.81
N TRP A 154 23.51 3.79 -12.02
CA TRP A 154 22.74 3.30 -13.17
C TRP A 154 23.42 3.64 -14.50
N ALA A 155 23.89 4.88 -14.65
CA ALA A 155 24.58 5.33 -15.86
C ALA A 155 25.91 4.59 -16.12
N VAL A 156 26.55 4.04 -15.09
CA VAL A 156 27.75 3.20 -15.23
C VAL A 156 27.36 1.76 -15.56
N GLU A 157 26.29 1.25 -14.95
CA GLU A 157 25.79 -0.12 -15.12
C GLU A 157 25.26 -0.38 -16.53
N GLU A 158 24.75 0.64 -17.23
CA GLU A 158 24.30 0.54 -18.63
C GLU A 158 25.39 0.04 -19.59
N SER A 159 26.67 0.12 -19.18
CA SER A 159 27.82 -0.39 -19.94
C SER A 159 28.26 -1.83 -19.59
N ARG A 160 27.57 -2.49 -18.65
CA ARG A 160 27.94 -3.81 -18.09
C ARG A 160 26.95 -4.93 -18.46
N GLU A 161 27.30 -6.16 -18.11
CA GLU A 161 26.37 -7.30 -18.20
C GLU A 161 25.16 -7.09 -17.29
N ARG A 162 23.97 -7.12 -17.89
CA ARG A 162 22.71 -6.88 -17.18
C ARG A 162 22.31 -8.11 -16.37
N SER A 163 21.87 -7.88 -15.14
CA SER A 163 21.51 -8.91 -14.18
C SER A 163 20.06 -8.75 -13.70
N LEU A 164 19.56 -9.76 -12.98
CA LEU A 164 18.23 -9.67 -12.34
C LEU A 164 18.14 -8.47 -11.38
N THR A 165 19.23 -8.15 -10.67
CA THR A 165 19.30 -6.98 -9.78
C THR A 165 19.30 -5.66 -10.55
N THR A 166 19.85 -5.62 -11.77
CA THR A 166 19.77 -4.45 -12.66
C THR A 166 18.30 -4.19 -13.05
N LEU A 167 17.55 -5.24 -13.40
CA LEU A 167 16.10 -5.12 -13.66
C LEU A 167 15.33 -4.62 -12.43
N GLN A 168 15.57 -5.23 -11.27
CA GLN A 168 14.89 -4.85 -10.02
C GLN A 168 15.19 -3.40 -9.63
N ALA A 169 16.42 -2.92 -9.85
CA ALA A 169 16.78 -1.53 -9.68
C ALA A 169 15.99 -0.62 -10.65
N ALA A 170 15.87 -0.96 -11.93
CA ALA A 170 15.06 -0.21 -12.89
C ALA A 170 13.60 -0.05 -12.42
N LEU A 171 13.00 -1.12 -11.88
CA LEU A 171 11.63 -1.11 -11.34
C LEU A 171 11.49 -0.19 -10.12
N ILE A 172 12.45 -0.22 -9.19
CA ILE A 172 12.47 0.67 -8.03
C ILE A 172 12.62 2.12 -8.47
N MET A 173 13.54 2.39 -9.41
CA MET A 173 13.76 3.72 -9.98
C MET A 173 12.52 4.24 -10.69
N ASN A 174 11.87 3.41 -11.51
CA ASN A 174 10.59 3.72 -12.14
C ASN A 174 9.52 4.09 -11.09
N THR A 175 9.39 3.28 -10.02
CA THR A 175 8.41 3.52 -8.97
C THR A 175 8.64 4.87 -8.28
N ILE A 176 9.88 5.16 -7.91
CA ILE A 176 10.26 6.41 -7.27
C ILE A 176 10.01 7.60 -8.20
N VAL A 177 10.46 7.53 -9.46
CA VAL A 177 10.31 8.62 -10.44
C VAL A 177 8.83 8.90 -10.75
N ASN A 178 7.98 7.87 -10.80
CA ASN A 178 6.55 8.05 -10.94
C ASN A 178 5.91 8.79 -9.75
N MET A 179 6.44 8.63 -8.52
CA MET A 179 5.94 9.39 -7.37
C MET A 179 6.17 10.90 -7.51
N PHE A 180 7.09 11.33 -8.38
CA PHE A 180 7.36 12.74 -8.69
C PHE A 180 6.63 13.27 -9.92
N GLY A 181 5.88 12.43 -10.65
CA GLY A 181 5.22 12.83 -11.89
C GLY A 181 6.19 13.17 -13.03
N ILE A 182 7.39 12.58 -13.06
CA ILE A 182 8.34 12.74 -14.18
C ILE A 182 8.09 11.63 -15.21
N ASP A 183 6.96 11.70 -15.90
CA ASP A 183 6.39 10.60 -16.68
C ASP A 183 7.33 10.05 -17.76
N LYS A 184 8.02 10.93 -18.51
CA LYS A 184 8.95 10.51 -19.57
C LYS A 184 10.10 9.68 -19.03
N LEU A 185 10.68 10.10 -17.91
CA LEU A 185 11.80 9.40 -17.28
C LEU A 185 11.32 8.09 -16.64
N ALA A 186 10.15 8.10 -16.01
CA ALA A 186 9.56 6.87 -15.47
C ALA A 186 9.30 5.84 -16.58
N SER A 187 8.69 6.25 -17.69
CA SER A 187 8.46 5.39 -18.85
C SER A 187 9.75 4.78 -19.40
N ALA A 188 10.83 5.57 -19.52
CA ALA A 188 12.13 5.06 -19.95
C ALA A 188 12.67 3.93 -19.05
N TYR A 189 12.60 4.09 -17.72
CA TYR A 189 13.00 3.02 -16.80
C TYR A 189 12.13 1.77 -16.91
N LEU A 190 10.83 1.91 -17.19
CA LEU A 190 9.94 0.76 -17.39
C LEU A 190 10.30 -0.01 -18.66
N VAL A 191 10.54 0.70 -19.76
CA VAL A 191 10.97 0.09 -21.03
C VAL A 191 12.30 -0.64 -20.84
N GLN A 192 13.29 0.00 -20.21
CA GLN A 192 14.57 -0.64 -19.89
C GLN A 192 14.40 -1.89 -19.03
N ALA A 193 13.52 -1.87 -18.02
CA ALA A 193 13.24 -3.04 -17.20
C ALA A 193 12.66 -4.21 -18.03
N ILE A 194 11.78 -3.91 -18.97
CA ILE A 194 11.19 -4.90 -19.88
C ILE A 194 12.24 -5.46 -20.85
N ASP A 195 13.11 -4.62 -21.40
CA ASP A 195 14.19 -5.06 -22.29
C ASP A 195 15.17 -5.99 -21.56
N ILE A 196 15.58 -5.63 -20.33
CA ILE A 196 16.39 -6.50 -19.48
C ILE A 196 15.66 -7.82 -19.19
N ALA A 197 14.34 -7.78 -18.94
CA ALA A 197 13.55 -8.98 -18.68
C ALA A 197 13.54 -9.94 -19.87
N HIS A 198 13.41 -9.41 -21.10
CA HIS A 198 13.48 -10.21 -22.32
C HIS A 198 14.86 -10.83 -22.51
N GLU A 199 15.93 -10.07 -22.32
CA GLU A 199 17.31 -10.57 -22.47
C GLU A 199 17.66 -11.68 -21.49
N LEU A 200 17.16 -11.58 -20.26
CA LEU A 200 17.31 -12.59 -19.24
C LEU A 200 16.33 -13.77 -19.39
N GLY A 201 15.43 -13.73 -20.38
CA GLY A 201 14.44 -14.77 -20.63
C GLY A 201 13.41 -14.95 -19.50
N LEU A 202 13.07 -13.88 -18.77
CA LEU A 202 12.18 -13.95 -17.60
C LEU A 202 10.76 -14.40 -17.91
N PHE A 203 10.30 -14.24 -19.15
CA PHE A 203 8.95 -14.61 -19.57
C PHE A 203 8.85 -16.04 -20.10
N GLU A 204 9.99 -16.70 -20.30
CA GLU A 204 10.06 -18.10 -20.74
C GLU A 204 10.01 -19.07 -19.53
N PRO A 205 9.72 -20.36 -19.73
CA PRO A 205 9.64 -21.32 -18.64
C PRO A 205 10.99 -21.46 -17.92
N THR A 206 11.02 -21.22 -16.62
CA THR A 206 12.25 -21.22 -15.80
C THR A 206 12.63 -22.62 -15.28
N THR A 207 12.04 -23.68 -15.83
CA THR A 207 12.26 -25.07 -15.39
C THR A 207 13.71 -25.54 -15.52
N TYR A 208 14.49 -24.90 -16.40
CA TYR A 208 15.93 -25.14 -16.56
C TYR A 208 16.79 -24.57 -15.42
N ILE A 209 16.28 -23.61 -14.64
CA ILE A 209 17.01 -23.00 -13.52
C ILE A 209 16.97 -23.96 -12.34
N MET A 210 18.01 -24.78 -12.14
CA MET A 210 18.02 -25.82 -11.11
C MET A 210 18.02 -25.25 -9.67
N HIS A 211 18.58 -24.07 -9.46
CA HIS A 211 18.63 -23.44 -8.15
C HIS A 211 17.26 -22.83 -7.76
N LYS A 212 16.54 -23.50 -6.85
CA LYS A 212 15.16 -23.16 -6.44
C LYS A 212 14.96 -21.68 -6.10
N LYS A 213 15.82 -21.09 -5.25
CA LYS A 213 15.67 -19.67 -4.86
C LYS A 213 15.87 -18.73 -6.05
N LEU A 214 16.81 -19.05 -6.93
CA LEU A 214 17.07 -18.23 -8.12
C LEU A 214 15.87 -18.28 -9.08
N ARG A 215 15.32 -19.48 -9.30
CA ARG A 215 14.10 -19.68 -10.08
C ARG A 215 12.94 -18.85 -9.52
N HIS A 216 12.69 -18.94 -8.22
CA HIS A 216 11.65 -18.14 -7.55
C HIS A 216 11.88 -16.63 -7.73
N SER A 217 13.12 -16.15 -7.64
CA SER A 217 13.45 -14.74 -7.85
C SER A 217 13.17 -14.29 -9.29
N TYR A 218 13.46 -15.12 -10.29
CA TYR A 218 13.12 -14.84 -11.69
C TYR A 218 11.60 -14.78 -11.88
N ASP A 219 10.88 -15.83 -11.47
CA ASP A 219 9.42 -15.92 -11.67
C ASP A 219 8.70 -14.78 -10.94
N LEU A 220 9.06 -14.50 -9.67
CA LEU A 220 8.44 -13.44 -8.89
C LEU A 220 8.73 -12.05 -9.49
N THR A 221 9.94 -11.83 -10.01
CA THR A 221 10.29 -10.58 -10.69
C THR A 221 9.51 -10.42 -12.00
N ALA A 222 9.36 -11.48 -12.78
CA ALA A 222 8.59 -11.48 -14.02
C ALA A 222 7.11 -11.16 -13.77
N TRP A 223 6.49 -11.81 -12.78
CA TRP A 223 5.11 -11.53 -12.37
C TRP A 223 4.93 -10.13 -11.78
N SER A 224 5.91 -9.65 -11.00
CA SER A 224 5.90 -8.28 -10.45
C SER A 224 5.96 -7.24 -11.57
N LEU A 225 6.84 -7.42 -12.54
CA LEU A 225 6.97 -6.54 -13.70
C LEU A 225 5.69 -6.53 -14.54
N PHE A 226 5.09 -7.71 -14.78
CA PHE A 226 3.82 -7.83 -15.52
C PHE A 226 2.66 -7.10 -14.82
N HIS A 227 2.50 -7.30 -13.50
CA HIS A 227 1.50 -6.61 -12.71
C HIS A 227 1.73 -5.08 -12.71
N TRP A 228 2.98 -4.66 -12.50
CA TRP A 228 3.33 -3.26 -12.38
C TRP A 228 3.13 -2.50 -13.70
N GLN A 229 3.61 -3.03 -14.83
CA GLN A 229 3.37 -2.40 -16.13
C GLN A 229 1.88 -2.31 -16.44
N CYS A 230 1.10 -3.36 -16.14
CA CYS A 230 -0.35 -3.35 -16.35
C CYS A 230 -1.03 -2.25 -15.52
N THR A 231 -0.61 -2.08 -14.27
CA THR A 231 -1.13 -1.04 -13.38
C THR A 231 -0.82 0.36 -13.93
N LEU A 232 0.41 0.58 -14.39
CA LEU A 232 0.82 1.86 -15.00
C LEU A 232 0.07 2.12 -16.31
N SER A 233 -0.06 1.13 -17.19
CA SER A 233 -0.78 1.28 -18.46
C SER A 233 -2.24 1.66 -18.24
N PHE A 234 -2.93 1.00 -17.30
CA PHE A 234 -4.30 1.39 -16.96
C PHE A 234 -4.36 2.81 -16.39
N GLN A 235 -3.46 3.15 -15.45
CA GLN A 235 -3.45 4.46 -14.82
C GLN A 235 -3.15 5.58 -15.83
N PHE A 236 -2.21 5.40 -16.74
CA PHE A 236 -1.86 6.41 -17.74
C PHE A 236 -2.69 6.32 -19.02
N GLN A 237 -3.65 5.39 -19.09
CA GLN A 237 -4.46 5.13 -20.28
C GLN A 237 -3.61 4.87 -21.53
N THR A 238 -2.57 4.05 -21.37
CA THR A 238 -1.66 3.65 -22.44
C THR A 238 -1.80 2.16 -22.75
N ALA A 239 -1.32 1.75 -23.92
CA ALA A 239 -1.28 0.35 -24.29
C ALA A 239 -0.38 -0.42 -23.32
N PRO A 240 -0.75 -1.65 -22.92
CA PRO A 240 0.16 -2.53 -22.21
C PRO A 240 1.39 -2.84 -23.06
N LEU A 241 2.57 -2.74 -22.44
CA LEU A 241 3.84 -3.05 -23.09
C LEU A 241 4.06 -4.56 -23.18
N LEU A 242 3.62 -5.29 -22.15
CA LEU A 242 3.60 -6.75 -22.16
C LEU A 242 2.21 -7.25 -22.57
N ARG A 243 2.17 -7.99 -23.68
CA ARG A 243 0.94 -8.54 -24.28
C ARG A 243 0.57 -9.91 -23.74
N THR A 244 1.54 -10.64 -23.25
CA THR A 244 1.36 -11.98 -22.69
C THR A 244 1.94 -12.02 -21.27
N PRO A 245 1.34 -12.78 -20.36
CA PRO A 245 1.90 -13.00 -19.03
C PRO A 245 3.16 -13.88 -19.11
N PRO A 246 3.98 -13.91 -18.04
CA PRO A 246 5.02 -14.91 -17.88
C PRO A 246 4.48 -16.34 -18.08
N GLN A 247 5.25 -17.20 -18.74
CA GLN A 247 4.85 -18.59 -18.98
C GLN A 247 4.95 -19.47 -17.72
N SER A 248 5.80 -19.10 -16.76
CA SER A 248 5.88 -19.78 -15.47
C SER A 248 4.57 -19.62 -14.68
N PRO A 249 3.90 -20.71 -14.28
CA PRO A 249 2.62 -20.63 -13.59
C PRO A 249 2.75 -19.97 -12.23
N LEU A 250 1.74 -19.20 -11.84
CA LEU A 250 1.66 -18.61 -10.51
C LEU A 250 1.23 -19.68 -9.49
N PRO A 251 2.07 -20.02 -8.49
CA PRO A 251 1.77 -21.12 -7.58
C PRO A 251 0.52 -20.89 -6.72
N ASP A 252 0.01 -21.96 -6.12
CA ASP A 252 -1.02 -21.84 -5.08
C ASP A 252 -0.36 -21.36 -3.77
N PRO A 253 -0.88 -20.31 -3.11
CA PRO A 253 -0.26 -19.71 -1.93
C PRO A 253 -0.37 -20.59 -0.68
N ASP A 254 -1.36 -21.47 -0.61
CA ASP A 254 -1.55 -22.41 0.51
C ASP A 254 -0.65 -23.64 0.33
N LEU A 255 -0.46 -24.10 -0.91
CA LEU A 255 0.40 -25.24 -1.21
C LEU A 255 1.89 -24.89 -1.32
N ASN A 256 2.23 -23.64 -1.70
CA ASN A 256 3.60 -23.21 -2.00
C ASN A 256 3.98 -21.89 -1.27
N PRO A 257 3.85 -21.81 0.07
CA PRO A 257 4.13 -20.58 0.81
C PRO A 257 5.58 -20.09 0.64
N ASP A 258 6.55 -20.99 0.53
CA ASP A 258 7.97 -20.68 0.34
C ASP A 258 8.29 -19.95 -0.98
N TRP A 259 7.41 -20.02 -1.98
CA TRP A 259 7.61 -19.32 -3.25
C TRP A 259 7.45 -17.81 -3.09
N TYR A 260 6.47 -17.39 -2.28
CA TYR A 260 6.12 -15.99 -2.07
C TYR A 260 6.99 -15.29 -1.02
N SER A 261 7.58 -16.07 -0.09
CA SER A 261 8.09 -15.55 1.18
C SER A 261 6.99 -14.89 2.04
N GLU A 262 7.32 -14.48 3.26
CA GLU A 262 6.40 -13.75 4.14
C GLU A 262 7.11 -12.58 4.80
N ILE A 263 6.40 -11.46 4.94
CA ILE A 263 6.89 -10.30 5.68
C ILE A 263 6.23 -10.32 7.05
N TRP A 264 7.05 -10.38 8.09
CA TRP A 264 6.58 -10.42 9.47
C TRP A 264 6.70 -9.05 10.13
N LEU A 265 5.60 -8.61 10.73
CA LEU A 265 5.51 -7.37 11.48
C LEU A 265 5.60 -7.65 12.98
N LYS A 266 6.38 -6.84 13.68
CA LYS A 266 6.42 -6.83 15.15
C LYS A 266 5.84 -5.53 15.64
N TYR A 267 4.68 -5.59 16.29
CA TYR A 267 4.08 -4.43 16.92
C TYR A 267 4.69 -4.17 18.31
N PRO A 268 4.73 -2.91 18.78
CA PRO A 268 5.18 -2.59 20.13
C PRO A 268 4.33 -3.29 21.18
N SER A 269 4.93 -3.68 22.30
CA SER A 269 4.23 -4.34 23.42
C SER A 269 3.56 -5.69 23.10
N THR A 270 3.84 -6.32 21.95
CA THR A 270 3.46 -7.71 21.67
C THR A 270 4.70 -8.56 21.41
N SER A 271 4.67 -9.81 21.90
CA SER A 271 5.68 -10.83 21.61
C SER A 271 5.36 -11.61 20.33
N VAL A 272 4.17 -11.42 19.74
CA VAL A 272 3.70 -12.16 18.57
C VAL A 272 4.06 -11.43 17.28
N LEU A 273 4.63 -12.18 16.33
CA LEU A 273 4.83 -11.73 14.96
C LEU A 273 3.56 -11.88 14.15
N VAL A 274 3.22 -10.85 13.40
CA VAL A 274 2.02 -10.79 12.57
C VAL A 274 2.43 -10.88 11.10
N PRO A 275 1.94 -11.86 10.32
CA PRO A 275 2.24 -11.95 8.90
C PRO A 275 1.45 -10.89 8.11
N MET A 276 2.09 -10.26 7.12
CA MET A 276 1.44 -9.30 6.23
C MET A 276 0.46 -9.95 5.23
N GLN A 277 0.42 -11.28 5.16
CA GLN A 277 -0.39 -12.02 4.20
C GLN A 277 0.00 -11.67 2.76
N TYR A 278 1.31 -11.52 2.53
CA TYR A 278 1.86 -11.05 1.26
C TYR A 278 1.48 -11.98 0.11
N ARG A 279 1.58 -13.30 0.32
CA ARG A 279 1.28 -14.33 -0.69
C ARG A 279 -0.10 -14.19 -1.33
N TYR A 280 -1.14 -14.01 -0.52
CA TYR A 280 -2.51 -13.85 -1.02
C TYR A 280 -2.66 -12.52 -1.75
N THR A 281 -2.12 -11.44 -1.17
CA THR A 281 -2.23 -10.10 -1.77
C THR A 281 -1.52 -10.03 -3.12
N PHE A 282 -0.33 -10.63 -3.23
CA PHE A 282 0.44 -10.69 -4.46
C PHE A 282 -0.31 -11.46 -5.55
N LYS A 283 -0.78 -12.68 -5.23
CA LYS A 283 -1.52 -13.51 -6.18
C LYS A 283 -2.77 -12.80 -6.69
N ALA A 284 -3.57 -12.24 -5.79
CA ALA A 284 -4.78 -11.51 -6.15
C ALA A 284 -4.48 -10.31 -7.07
N ARG A 285 -3.40 -9.56 -6.81
CA ARG A 285 -2.98 -8.43 -7.66
C ARG A 285 -2.58 -8.86 -9.07
N VAL A 286 -1.86 -9.97 -9.19
CA VAL A 286 -1.44 -10.51 -10.48
C VAL A 286 -2.66 -11.00 -11.26
N GLU A 287 -3.57 -11.74 -10.63
CA GLU A 287 -4.81 -12.22 -11.26
C GLU A 287 -5.72 -11.07 -11.71
N PHE A 288 -5.83 -10.03 -10.88
CA PHE A 288 -6.51 -8.79 -11.26
C PHE A 288 -5.86 -8.16 -12.50
N SER A 289 -4.53 -8.07 -12.55
CA SER A 289 -3.79 -7.55 -13.71
C SER A 289 -3.96 -8.41 -14.96
N LEU A 290 -4.14 -9.72 -14.86
CA LEU A 290 -4.44 -10.56 -16.02
C LEU A 290 -5.77 -10.15 -16.69
N VAL A 291 -6.80 -9.90 -15.89
CA VAL A 291 -8.11 -9.45 -16.40
C VAL A 291 -7.98 -8.07 -17.06
N LEU A 292 -7.30 -7.12 -16.40
CA LEU A 292 -7.13 -5.77 -16.95
C LEU A 292 -6.26 -5.75 -18.21
N ASN A 293 -5.16 -6.50 -18.22
CA ASN A 293 -4.25 -6.57 -19.36
C ASN A 293 -4.98 -7.12 -20.59
N ALA A 294 -5.75 -8.19 -20.42
CA ALA A 294 -6.57 -8.74 -21.49
C ALA A 294 -7.60 -7.72 -22.02
N ALA A 295 -8.30 -7.01 -21.13
CA ALA A 295 -9.27 -5.97 -21.51
C ALA A 295 -8.61 -4.85 -22.32
N MET A 296 -7.49 -4.30 -21.83
CA MET A 296 -6.77 -3.22 -22.51
C MET A 296 -6.22 -3.62 -23.88
N LEU A 297 -5.87 -4.89 -24.10
CA LEU A 297 -5.38 -5.37 -25.40
C LEU A 297 -6.49 -5.52 -26.45
N GLN A 298 -7.73 -5.77 -26.01
CA GLN A 298 -8.87 -5.88 -26.91
C GLN A 298 -9.22 -4.54 -27.57
N ASP A 299 -8.90 -3.40 -26.95
CA ASP A 299 -9.20 -2.07 -27.51
C ASP A 299 -8.33 -1.71 -28.73
N TYR A 300 -7.26 -2.46 -29.00
CA TYR A 300 -6.33 -2.19 -30.11
C TYR A 300 -6.60 -3.00 -31.39
N THR A 301 -7.72 -3.73 -31.49
CA THR A 301 -8.12 -4.44 -32.71
C THR A 301 -9.00 -3.56 -33.59
N SER A 302 -8.58 -3.35 -34.85
CA SER A 302 -9.25 -2.51 -35.85
C SER A 302 -10.66 -3.01 -36.19
N GLU A 303 -11.70 -2.29 -35.76
CA GLU A 303 -13.10 -2.48 -36.17
C GLU A 303 -13.70 -1.17 -36.73
N SER A 304 -14.79 -1.27 -37.49
CA SER A 304 -15.51 -0.11 -38.06
C SER A 304 -16.37 0.64 -37.03
N ASP A 305 -16.50 1.97 -37.16
CA ASP A 305 -17.05 2.88 -36.13
C ASP A 305 -18.38 2.46 -35.46
N ILE A 306 -19.33 1.86 -36.20
CA ILE A 306 -20.64 1.45 -35.65
C ILE A 306 -20.56 0.10 -34.92
N GLN A 307 -19.70 -0.82 -35.40
CA GLN A 307 -19.44 -2.08 -34.70
C GLN A 307 -18.62 -1.82 -33.43
N VAL A 308 -17.68 -0.88 -33.47
CA VAL A 308 -16.83 -0.46 -32.34
C VAL A 308 -17.65 -0.02 -31.12
N VAL A 309 -18.76 0.69 -31.31
CA VAL A 309 -19.59 1.18 -30.19
C VAL A 309 -20.33 0.04 -29.48
N ARG A 310 -21.00 -0.85 -30.23
CA ARG A 310 -21.69 -2.02 -29.65
C ARG A 310 -20.70 -3.06 -29.12
N SER A 311 -19.57 -3.27 -29.82
CA SER A 311 -18.50 -4.18 -29.37
C SER A 311 -17.76 -3.61 -28.16
N GLY A 312 -17.61 -2.29 -28.04
CA GLY A 312 -17.00 -1.60 -26.90
C GLY A 312 -17.80 -1.76 -25.62
N ALA A 313 -19.10 -1.42 -25.64
CA ALA A 313 -19.96 -1.59 -24.46
C ALA A 313 -20.05 -3.06 -24.01
N GLY A 314 -20.16 -4.01 -24.95
CA GLY A 314 -20.14 -5.44 -24.64
C GLY A 314 -18.83 -5.90 -23.99
N ARG A 315 -17.67 -5.46 -24.51
CA ARG A 315 -16.34 -5.76 -23.94
C ARG A 315 -16.18 -5.21 -22.52
N ILE A 316 -16.69 -4.01 -22.26
CA ILE A 316 -16.65 -3.43 -20.92
C ILE A 316 -17.51 -4.25 -19.95
N ILE A 317 -18.72 -4.65 -20.35
CA ILE A 317 -19.58 -5.51 -19.53
C ILE A 317 -18.89 -6.85 -19.22
N GLU A 318 -18.33 -7.51 -20.24
CA GLU A 318 -17.58 -8.76 -20.04
C GLU A 318 -16.40 -8.58 -19.07
N THR A 319 -15.70 -7.43 -19.17
CA THR A 319 -14.60 -7.10 -18.25
C THR A 319 -15.10 -6.90 -16.83
N VAL A 320 -16.21 -6.19 -16.63
CA VAL A 320 -16.86 -6.02 -15.32
C VAL A 320 -17.24 -7.38 -14.74
N GLU A 321 -17.88 -8.26 -15.50
CA GLU A 321 -18.27 -9.60 -15.06
C GLU A 321 -17.07 -10.43 -14.62
N LYS A 322 -15.97 -10.40 -15.38
CA LYS A 322 -14.71 -11.08 -15.04
C LYS A 322 -14.10 -10.52 -13.76
N LEU A 323 -14.09 -9.20 -13.59
CA LEU A 323 -13.58 -8.54 -12.38
C LEU A 323 -14.43 -8.89 -11.16
N GLU A 324 -15.76 -8.90 -11.28
CA GLU A 324 -16.65 -9.31 -10.19
C GLU A 324 -16.53 -10.80 -9.85
N ALA A 325 -16.36 -11.65 -10.85
CA ALA A 325 -16.11 -13.08 -10.65
C ALA A 325 -14.80 -13.31 -9.90
N TRP A 326 -13.72 -12.65 -10.32
CA TRP A 326 -12.44 -12.64 -9.60
C TRP A 326 -12.57 -12.12 -8.17
N TYR A 327 -13.33 -11.05 -7.95
CA TYR A 327 -13.51 -10.49 -6.61
C TYR A 327 -14.21 -11.46 -5.65
N ARG A 328 -15.14 -12.28 -6.15
CA ARG A 328 -15.83 -13.33 -5.38
C ARG A 328 -14.89 -14.48 -4.98
N THR A 329 -13.76 -14.67 -5.66
CA THR A 329 -12.79 -15.72 -5.34
C THR A 329 -11.70 -15.27 -4.35
N LEU A 330 -11.78 -14.05 -3.81
CA LEU A 330 -10.77 -13.56 -2.88
C LEU A 330 -10.71 -14.43 -1.60
N PRO A 331 -9.51 -14.83 -1.14
CA PRO A 331 -9.35 -15.68 0.03
C PRO A 331 -9.69 -14.93 1.31
N GLY A 332 -9.94 -15.68 2.39
CA GLY A 332 -10.33 -15.17 3.72
C GLY A 332 -9.57 -13.92 4.19
N PRO A 333 -8.22 -13.88 4.16
CA PRO A 333 -7.45 -12.71 4.59
C PRO A 333 -7.68 -11.43 3.77
N LEU A 334 -8.24 -11.55 2.56
CA LEU A 334 -8.53 -10.43 1.66
C LEU A 334 -10.01 -10.04 1.63
N LEU A 335 -10.88 -10.76 2.35
CA LEU A 335 -12.28 -10.38 2.47
C LEU A 335 -12.42 -9.02 3.19
N PRO A 336 -13.42 -8.18 2.82
CA PRO A 336 -13.66 -6.88 3.47
C PRO A 336 -13.73 -6.93 5.00
N SER A 337 -14.24 -8.03 5.56
CA SER A 337 -14.31 -8.25 7.00
C SER A 337 -12.92 -8.32 7.66
N ASN A 338 -11.90 -8.81 6.95
CA ASN A 338 -10.60 -9.15 7.52
C ASN A 338 -9.48 -8.20 7.12
N ILE A 339 -9.67 -7.36 6.10
CA ILE A 339 -8.60 -6.47 5.62
C ILE A 339 -8.14 -5.50 6.71
N VAL A 340 -6.84 -5.25 6.72
CA VAL A 340 -6.20 -4.37 7.71
C VAL A 340 -4.98 -3.66 7.18
N PHE A 341 -4.22 -4.25 6.25
CA PHE A 341 -2.96 -3.67 5.79
C PHE A 341 -3.17 -2.73 4.59
N PRO A 342 -2.29 -1.71 4.41
CA PRO A 342 -2.35 -0.83 3.25
C PRO A 342 -2.36 -1.57 1.91
N SER A 343 -1.64 -2.70 1.81
CA SER A 343 -1.56 -3.48 0.58
C SER A 343 -2.90 -4.11 0.19
N GLN A 344 -3.67 -4.58 1.18
CA GLN A 344 -5.00 -5.17 1.04
C GLN A 344 -6.03 -4.08 0.74
N LEU A 345 -6.02 -2.97 1.51
CA LEU A 345 -6.88 -1.81 1.26
C LEU A 345 -6.68 -1.25 -0.16
N LYS A 346 -5.43 -1.17 -0.63
CA LYS A 346 -5.11 -0.71 -1.99
C LYS A 346 -5.61 -1.65 -3.08
N LEU A 347 -5.66 -2.96 -2.84
CA LEU A 347 -6.25 -3.92 -3.78
C LEU A 347 -7.74 -3.59 -3.99
N HIS A 348 -8.47 -3.40 -2.89
CA HIS A 348 -9.90 -3.02 -2.92
C HIS A 348 -10.13 -1.65 -3.53
N LEU A 349 -9.31 -0.65 -3.18
CA LEU A 349 -9.36 0.68 -3.79
C LEU A 349 -9.15 0.62 -5.30
N HIS A 350 -8.16 -0.17 -5.76
CA HIS A 350 -7.89 -0.30 -7.19
C HIS A 350 -9.05 -0.99 -7.92
N TYR A 351 -9.62 -2.04 -7.33
CA TYR A 351 -10.80 -2.70 -7.86
C TYR A 351 -11.99 -1.73 -7.99
N CYS A 352 -12.34 -0.99 -6.94
CA CYS A 352 -13.42 -0.01 -7.00
C CYS A 352 -13.11 1.13 -7.98
N TYR A 353 -11.85 1.59 -8.03
CA TYR A 353 -11.40 2.60 -9.00
C TYR A 353 -11.66 2.14 -10.43
N VAL A 354 -11.21 0.95 -10.81
CA VAL A 354 -11.44 0.41 -12.15
C VAL A 354 -12.93 0.30 -12.45
N LEU A 355 -13.73 -0.27 -11.54
CA LEU A 355 -15.17 -0.41 -11.80
C LEU A 355 -15.88 0.93 -11.98
N VAL A 356 -15.54 1.94 -11.18
CA VAL A 356 -16.07 3.29 -11.38
C VAL A 356 -15.72 3.80 -12.78
N GLN A 357 -14.47 3.67 -13.22
CA GLN A 357 -14.06 4.09 -14.56
C GLN A 357 -14.80 3.33 -15.68
N LEU A 358 -14.96 2.01 -15.55
CA LEU A 358 -15.66 1.18 -16.54
C LEU A 358 -17.15 1.52 -16.62
N TYR A 359 -17.81 1.73 -15.48
CA TYR A 359 -19.22 2.13 -15.48
C TYR A 359 -19.42 3.58 -15.93
N GLU A 360 -18.49 4.49 -15.67
CA GLU A 360 -18.53 5.85 -16.23
C GLU A 360 -18.39 5.83 -17.76
N LEU A 361 -17.51 4.97 -18.28
CA LEU A 361 -17.38 4.74 -19.71
C LEU A 361 -18.69 4.18 -20.30
N LEU A 362 -19.32 3.19 -19.64
CA LEU A 362 -20.63 2.67 -20.02
C LEU A 362 -21.73 3.76 -20.02
N ALA A 363 -21.73 4.64 -19.02
CA ALA A 363 -22.69 5.74 -18.93
C ALA A 363 -22.52 6.74 -20.08
N SER A 364 -21.29 6.95 -20.55
CA SER A 364 -21.02 7.86 -21.68
C SER A 364 -21.62 7.37 -23.01
N TYR A 365 -21.74 6.05 -23.21
CA TYR A 365 -22.35 5.48 -24.41
C TYR A 365 -23.85 5.79 -24.52
N GLY A 366 -24.56 5.90 -23.39
CA GLY A 366 -26.00 6.22 -23.35
C GLY A 366 -26.36 7.65 -23.73
N ASN A 367 -25.41 8.59 -23.65
CA ASN A 367 -25.66 10.02 -23.88
C ASN A 367 -25.49 10.48 -25.34
N ASN A 368 -24.84 9.68 -26.19
CA ASN A 368 -24.42 10.09 -27.55
C ASN A 368 -25.29 9.52 -28.69
N GLY A 369 -26.59 9.27 -28.47
CA GLY A 369 -27.51 8.80 -29.53
C GLY A 369 -27.21 7.40 -30.06
N SER A 370 -26.51 6.58 -29.28
CA SER A 370 -26.18 5.19 -29.61
C SER A 370 -27.40 4.25 -29.45
N PRO A 371 -27.38 3.04 -30.04
CA PRO A 371 -28.44 2.04 -29.86
C PRO A 371 -28.71 1.74 -28.37
N PRO A 372 -29.90 1.18 -28.03
CA PRO A 372 -30.35 1.07 -26.64
C PRO A 372 -29.30 0.42 -25.75
N PRO A 373 -29.14 0.92 -24.51
CA PRO A 373 -28.08 0.46 -23.63
C PRO A 373 -28.25 -1.03 -23.34
N LEU A 374 -27.14 -1.78 -23.38
CA LEU A 374 -27.11 -3.21 -23.05
C LEU A 374 -27.41 -3.48 -21.57
N LEU A 375 -27.33 -2.44 -20.73
CA LEU A 375 -27.64 -2.44 -19.31
C LEU A 375 -28.73 -1.41 -19.01
N ASP A 376 -29.58 -1.72 -18.02
CA ASP A 376 -30.57 -0.78 -17.54
C ASP A 376 -29.89 0.45 -16.90
N GLN A 377 -30.41 1.65 -17.19
CA GLN A 377 -29.80 2.91 -16.73
C GLN A 377 -29.87 3.04 -15.20
N ASP A 378 -30.93 2.51 -14.58
CA ASP A 378 -31.06 2.49 -13.12
C ASP A 378 -30.04 1.52 -12.49
N GLU A 379 -29.84 0.34 -13.08
CA GLU A 379 -28.81 -0.62 -12.65
C GLU A 379 -27.39 -0.04 -12.74
N LEU A 380 -27.11 0.70 -13.82
CA LEU A 380 -25.84 1.39 -14.02
C LEU A 380 -25.58 2.43 -12.92
N GLN A 381 -26.57 3.28 -12.63
CA GLN A 381 -26.45 4.30 -11.59
C GLN A 381 -26.32 3.68 -10.19
N LYS A 382 -27.07 2.61 -9.91
CA LYS A 382 -26.93 1.84 -8.67
C LYS A 382 -25.52 1.27 -8.50
N SER A 383 -24.95 0.72 -9.57
CA SER A 383 -23.59 0.17 -9.56
C SER A 383 -22.54 1.26 -9.35
N LEU A 384 -22.66 2.39 -10.04
CA LEU A 384 -21.78 3.55 -9.83
C LEU A 384 -21.84 4.06 -8.39
N ALA A 385 -23.05 4.25 -7.84
CA ALA A 385 -23.23 4.70 -6.47
C ALA A 385 -22.62 3.73 -5.47
N LYS A 386 -22.83 2.41 -5.67
CA LYS A 386 -22.24 1.35 -4.84
C LYS A 386 -20.72 1.42 -4.83
N TYR A 387 -20.06 1.40 -5.99
CA TYR A 387 -18.60 1.35 -6.05
C TYR A 387 -17.93 2.66 -5.62
N ARG A 388 -18.57 3.82 -5.85
CA ARG A 388 -18.13 5.12 -5.30
C ARG A 388 -18.21 5.13 -3.77
N ALA A 389 -19.30 4.63 -3.19
CA ALA A 389 -19.45 4.54 -1.74
C ALA A 389 -18.43 3.59 -1.10
N TYR A 390 -18.18 2.43 -1.72
CA TYR A 390 -17.14 1.51 -1.27
C TYR A 390 -15.77 2.16 -1.33
N PHE A 391 -15.42 2.77 -2.47
CA PHE A 391 -14.15 3.46 -2.65
C PHE A 391 -13.92 4.53 -1.57
N GLU A 392 -14.91 5.40 -1.35
CA GLU A 392 -14.82 6.45 -0.33
C GLU A 392 -14.65 5.85 1.07
N THR A 393 -15.39 4.78 1.39
CA THR A 393 -15.30 4.08 2.67
C THR A 393 -13.90 3.51 2.90
N ILE A 394 -13.33 2.81 1.92
CA ILE A 394 -12.01 2.20 2.04
C ILE A 394 -10.92 3.27 2.14
N LEU A 395 -11.04 4.38 1.40
CA LEU A 395 -10.05 5.45 1.42
C LEU A 395 -10.05 6.18 2.77
N ARG A 396 -11.23 6.36 3.38
CA ARG A 396 -11.35 6.86 4.76
C ARG A 396 -10.77 5.88 5.77
N ILE A 397 -11.04 4.57 5.64
CA ILE A 397 -10.41 3.53 6.48
C ILE A 397 -8.89 3.65 6.41
N HIS A 398 -8.35 3.75 5.19
CA HIS A 398 -6.92 3.86 4.96
C HIS A 398 -6.34 5.10 5.66
N TYR A 399 -6.94 6.27 5.47
CA TYR A 399 -6.50 7.49 6.11
C TYR A 399 -6.52 7.38 7.64
N LEU A 400 -7.66 6.96 8.20
CA LEU A 400 -7.84 6.88 9.64
C LEU A 400 -6.89 5.85 10.27
N ARG A 401 -6.63 4.74 9.58
CA ARG A 401 -5.79 3.67 10.10
C ARG A 401 -4.31 3.80 9.79
N HIS A 402 -3.91 4.47 8.73
CA HIS A 402 -2.51 4.45 8.29
C HIS A 402 -1.96 5.82 7.95
N SER A 403 -2.79 6.88 8.02
CA SER A 403 -2.48 8.20 7.50
C SER A 403 -2.18 8.18 5.99
N PHE A 404 -1.90 9.37 5.44
CA PHE A 404 -1.27 9.53 4.12
C PHE A 404 0.18 9.99 4.24
N GLU A 405 0.77 9.87 5.43
CA GLU A 405 2.13 10.31 5.74
C GLU A 405 3.18 9.65 4.84
N TYR A 406 2.92 8.43 4.37
CA TYR A 406 3.79 7.71 3.44
C TYR A 406 3.30 7.87 2.01
N GLY A 407 4.11 8.54 1.19
CA GLY A 407 3.84 8.76 -0.23
C GLY A 407 3.65 7.44 -0.99
N ASN A 408 2.62 7.39 -1.83
CA ASN A 408 2.37 6.28 -2.74
C ASN A 408 1.71 6.77 -4.02
N MET A 409 2.28 6.42 -5.16
CA MET A 409 1.79 6.85 -6.48
C MET A 409 0.29 6.56 -6.70
N MET A 410 -0.21 5.39 -6.26
CA MET A 410 -1.62 5.03 -6.42
C MET A 410 -2.54 5.91 -5.55
N LEU A 411 -2.08 6.30 -4.35
CA LEU A 411 -2.88 7.16 -3.47
C LEU A 411 -3.14 8.52 -4.10
N THR A 412 -2.19 9.10 -4.83
CA THR A 412 -2.41 10.37 -5.54
C THR A 412 -3.58 10.28 -6.52
N ARG A 413 -3.65 9.18 -7.30
CA ARG A 413 -4.75 8.92 -8.24
C ARG A 413 -6.08 8.75 -7.50
N PHE A 414 -6.08 8.00 -6.41
CA PHE A 414 -7.25 7.75 -5.59
C PHE A 414 -7.79 9.02 -4.93
N LEU A 415 -6.91 9.88 -4.42
CA LEU A 415 -7.26 11.17 -3.84
C LEU A 415 -7.81 12.13 -4.89
N ALA A 416 -7.25 12.13 -6.10
CA ALA A 416 -7.80 12.90 -7.22
C ALA A 416 -9.22 12.46 -7.56
N MET A 417 -9.49 11.15 -7.67
CA MET A 417 -10.86 10.65 -7.90
C MET A 417 -11.80 11.07 -6.77
N LEU A 418 -11.38 10.94 -5.50
CA LEU A 418 -12.21 11.38 -4.37
C LEU A 418 -12.53 12.88 -4.45
N ALA A 419 -11.56 13.71 -4.82
CA ALA A 419 -11.76 15.15 -4.99
C ALA A 419 -12.78 15.46 -6.08
N PHE A 420 -12.69 14.81 -7.24
CA PHE A 420 -13.69 14.96 -8.32
C PHE A 420 -15.08 14.51 -7.88
N LEU A 421 -15.20 13.36 -7.20
CA LEU A 421 -16.48 12.89 -6.66
C LEU A 421 -17.07 13.87 -5.64
N ALA A 422 -16.24 14.49 -4.81
CA ALA A 422 -16.68 15.51 -3.85
C ALA A 422 -17.16 16.79 -4.54
N LEU A 423 -16.44 17.26 -5.58
CA LEU A 423 -16.84 18.41 -6.38
C LEU A 423 -18.18 18.18 -7.08
N THR A 424 -18.39 17.03 -7.73
CA THR A 424 -19.67 16.72 -8.37
C THR A 424 -20.84 16.72 -7.37
N LYS A 425 -20.62 16.26 -6.13
CA LYS A 425 -21.64 16.32 -5.08
C LYS A 425 -21.96 17.77 -4.69
N LEU A 426 -20.95 18.64 -4.61
CA LEU A 426 -21.14 20.06 -4.28
C LEU A 426 -21.90 20.78 -5.39
N ASP A 427 -21.54 20.55 -6.65
CA ASP A 427 -22.23 21.16 -7.80
C ASP A 427 -23.72 20.78 -7.82
N PHE A 428 -24.05 19.52 -7.51
CA PHE A 428 -25.45 19.08 -7.38
C PHE A 428 -26.20 19.75 -6.21
N LEU A 429 -25.51 20.10 -5.13
CA LEU A 429 -26.14 20.80 -3.98
C LEU A 429 -26.31 22.30 -4.23
N MET A 430 -25.55 22.87 -5.17
CA MET A 430 -25.63 24.29 -5.54
C MET A 430 -26.58 24.56 -6.71
N ALA A 431 -26.92 23.55 -7.50
CA ALA A 431 -27.94 23.58 -8.56
C ALA A 431 -29.33 23.37 -7.98
#